data_AF-A0A428J332-F1
#
_entry.id   AF-A0A428J332-F1
#
_cell.length_a   1.000
_cell.length_b   1.000
_cell.length_c   1.000
_cell.angle_alpha   90.00
_cell.angle_beta   90.00
_cell.angle_gamma   90.00
#
_symmetry.space_group_name_H-M   'P 1'
#
loop_
_entity.id
_entity.type
_entity.pdbx_description
1 polymer ?
#
loop_
_entity_poly.entity_id
_entity_poly.type
_entity_poly.pdbx_seq_one_letter_code
_entity_poly.pdbx_strand_id
1 'polypeptide(L)'
;MVNWSQIREKGKQRFVLMFSLVLSLPLVIDYYIIKFLLNSFRIEIAITEVLIVWIICLTIGFAFALYGWSRMEKDWHENNSLFK
;
A
#
# COMPACT_ATOMS: atom_id res chain seq x y z
N MET A 1 -0.51 9.09 31.82
CA MET A 1 0.68 9.15 30.94
C MET A 1 0.30 8.49 29.64
N VAL A 2 0.41 9.20 28.51
CA VAL A 2 0.08 8.61 27.21
C VAL A 2 1.14 7.56 26.89
N ASN A 3 0.73 6.32 26.67
CA ASN A 3 1.65 5.22 26.45
C ASN A 3 2.18 5.31 25.00
N TRP A 4 3.48 5.57 24.84
CA TRP A 4 4.12 5.77 23.53
C TRP A 4 3.93 4.56 22.59
N SER A 5 3.81 3.35 23.15
CA SER A 5 3.51 2.12 22.40
C SER A 5 2.16 2.18 21.68
N GLN A 6 1.12 2.66 22.37
CA GLN A 6 -0.23 2.77 21.80
C GLN A 6 -0.31 3.82 20.69
N ILE A 7 0.44 4.93 20.80
CA ILE A 7 0.55 5.92 19.72
C ILE A 7 1.23 5.29 18.50
N ARG A 8 2.31 4.51 18.70
CA ARG A 8 3.05 3.86 17.62
C ARG A 8 2.18 2.84 16.87
N GLU A 9 1.41 2.00 17.58
CA GLU A 9 0.49 1.04 16.94
C GLU A 9 -0.60 1.71 16.12
N LYS A 10 -1.21 2.78 16.66
CA LYS A 10 -2.20 3.57 15.91
C LYS A 10 -1.58 4.26 14.69
N GLY A 11 -0.34 4.72 14.80
CA GLY A 11 0.43 5.27 13.69
C GLY A 11 0.70 4.24 12.59
N LYS A 12 1.10 3.03 12.96
CA LYS A 12 1.31 1.89 12.05
C LYS A 12 0.05 1.57 11.26
N GLN A 13 -1.09 1.44 11.94
CA GLN A 13 -2.37 1.15 11.28
C GLN A 13 -2.75 2.24 10.27
N ARG A 14 -2.63 3.51 10.65
CA ARG A 14 -2.93 4.65 9.76
C ARG A 14 -2.00 4.68 8.55
N PHE A 15 -0.70 4.47 8.77
CA PHE A 15 0.28 4.41 7.70
C PHE A 15 -0.06 3.29 6.72
N VAL A 16 -0.29 2.08 7.22
CA VAL A 16 -0.57 0.91 6.37
C VAL A 16 -1.83 1.09 5.52
N LEU A 17 -2.91 1.61 6.13
CA LEU A 17 -4.16 1.86 5.42
C LEU A 17 -4.01 2.96 4.37
N MET A 18 -3.46 4.12 4.73
CA MET A 18 -3.26 5.24 3.81
C MET A 18 -2.32 4.86 2.66
N PHE A 19 -1.20 4.21 2.96
CA PHE A 19 -0.20 3.83 1.98
C PHE A 19 -0.78 2.82 0.98
N SER A 20 -1.49 1.79 1.46
CA SER A 20 -2.13 0.81 0.58
C SER A 20 -3.17 1.47 -0.34
N LEU A 21 -4.01 2.35 0.21
CA LEU A 21 -5.05 3.02 -0.56
C LEU A 21 -4.43 3.94 -1.64
N VAL A 22 -3.46 4.77 -1.25
CA VAL A 22 -2.75 5.67 -2.18
C VAL A 22 -2.01 4.89 -3.26
N LEU A 23 -1.38 3.75 -2.93
CA LEU A 23 -0.64 2.94 -3.89
C LEU A 23 -1.56 2.11 -4.79
N SER A 24 -2.76 1.78 -4.34
CA SER A 24 -3.76 1.06 -5.16
C SER A 24 -4.28 1.90 -6.33
N LEU A 25 -4.41 3.22 -6.17
CA LEU A 25 -4.92 4.12 -7.21
C LEU A 25 -4.06 4.12 -8.49
N PRO A 26 -2.74 4.40 -8.46
CA PRO A 26 -1.92 4.36 -9.67
C PRO A 26 -1.86 2.95 -10.26
N LEU A 27 -1.82 1.89 -9.45
CA LEU A 27 -1.81 0.51 -9.97
C LEU A 27 -3.08 0.15 -10.76
N VAL A 28 -4.25 0.59 -10.27
CA VAL A 28 -5.52 0.39 -11.00
C VAL A 28 -5.50 1.19 -12.31
N ILE A 29 -5.00 2.43 -12.28
CA ILE A 29 -4.87 3.26 -13.49
C ILE A 29 -3.94 2.60 -14.51
N ASP A 30 -2.77 2.13 -14.08
CA ASP A 30 -1.79 1.45 -14.94
C ASP A 30 -2.39 0.21 -15.60
N TYR A 31 -3.16 -0.59 -14.85
CA TYR A 31 -3.87 -1.74 -15.39
C TYR A 31 -4.81 -1.35 -16.54
N TYR A 32 -5.61 -0.30 -16.36
CA TYR A 32 -6.54 0.16 -17.40
C TYR A 32 -5.84 0.79 -18.60
N ILE A 33 -4.72 1.47 -18.40
CA ILE A 33 -3.88 1.97 -19.51
C ILE A 33 -3.34 0.80 -20.33
N ILE A 34 -2.78 -0.23 -19.68
CA ILE A 34 -2.27 -1.42 -20.37
C ILE A 34 -3.40 -2.14 -21.09
N LYS A 35 -4.55 -2.32 -20.45
CA LYS A 35 -5.73 -2.95 -21.06
C LYS A 35 -6.20 -2.18 -22.30
N PHE A 36 -6.25 -0.85 -22.22
CA PHE A 36 -6.62 0.02 -23.34
C PHE A 36 -5.68 -0.14 -24.53
N LEU A 37 -4.37 -0.19 -24.27
CA LEU A 37 -3.34 -0.38 -25.30
C LEU A 37 -3.45 -1.77 -25.94
N LEU A 38 -3.65 -2.82 -25.15
CA LEU A 38 -3.75 -4.19 -25.64
C LEU A 38 -5.03 -4.43 -26.46
N ASN A 39 -6.14 -3.82 -26.06
CA ASN A 39 -7.44 -4.07 -26.68
C ASN A 39 -7.74 -3.14 -27.86
N SER A 40 -6.68 -2.65 -28.54
CA SER A 40 -6.78 -1.79 -29.74
C SER A 40 -7.71 -0.58 -29.54
N PHE A 41 -7.57 0.12 -28.41
CA PHE A 41 -8.37 1.31 -28.06
C PHE A 41 -9.87 1.04 -27.80
N ARG A 42 -10.29 -0.23 -27.67
CA ARG A 42 -11.64 -0.59 -27.24
C ARG A 42 -11.66 -0.93 -25.75
N ILE A 43 -12.38 -0.15 -24.95
CA ILE A 43 -12.56 -0.42 -23.52
C ILE A 43 -13.97 -0.95 -23.29
N GLU A 44 -14.05 -2.19 -22.82
CA GLU A 44 -15.21 -2.69 -22.08
C GLU A 44 -14.82 -2.72 -20.60
N ILE A 45 -15.55 -1.95 -19.78
CA ILE A 45 -15.35 -1.91 -18.32
C ILE A 45 -16.39 -2.83 -17.71
N ALA A 46 -15.96 -4.02 -17.28
CA ALA A 46 -16.79 -4.87 -16.45
C ALA A 46 -16.62 -4.45 -14.98
N ILE A 47 -17.73 -4.16 -14.28
CA ILE A 47 -17.69 -3.78 -12.85
C ILE A 47 -17.00 -4.87 -12.02
N THR A 48 -17.21 -6.14 -12.36
CA THR A 48 -16.57 -7.29 -11.71
C THR A 48 -15.05 -7.27 -11.85
N GLU A 49 -14.54 -6.89 -13.02
CA GLU A 49 -13.11 -6.78 -13.28
C GLU A 49 -12.48 -5.62 -12.50
N VAL A 50 -13.13 -4.45 -12.47
CA VAL A 50 -12.68 -3.29 -11.67
C VAL A 50 -12.50 -3.72 -10.21
N LEU A 51 -13.49 -4.42 -9.66
CA LEU A 51 -13.46 -4.88 -8.26
C LEU A 51 -12.33 -5.88 -8.01
N ILE A 52 -12.14 -6.86 -8.91
CA ILE A 52 -11.06 -7.85 -8.77
C ILE A 52 -9.69 -7.18 -8.83
N VAL A 53 -9.46 -6.31 -9.81
CA VAL A 53 -8.20 -5.59 -9.97
C VAL A 53 -7.93 -4.73 -8.74
N TRP A 54 -8.93 -4.01 -8.25
CA TRP A 54 -8.77 -3.18 -7.07
C TRP A 54 -8.43 -4.00 -5.82
N ILE A 55 -9.06 -5.16 -5.61
CA ILE A 55 -8.73 -6.07 -4.51
C ILE A 55 -7.26 -6.53 -4.61
N ILE A 56 -6.81 -6.88 -5.81
CA ILE A 56 -5.40 -7.28 -6.05
C ILE A 56 -4.45 -6.11 -5.75
N CYS A 57 -4.75 -4.90 -6.23
CA CYS A 57 -3.93 -3.73 -5.96
C CYS A 57 -3.88 -3.37 -4.47
N LEU A 58 -4.99 -3.51 -3.73
CA LEU A 58 -5.04 -3.29 -2.29
C LEU A 58 -4.22 -4.32 -1.51
N THR A 59 -4.26 -5.60 -1.91
CA THR A 59 -3.46 -6.65 -1.24
C THR A 59 -1.96 -6.42 -1.46
N ILE A 60 -1.56 -6.04 -2.68
CA ILE A 60 -0.19 -5.65 -3.00
C ILE A 60 0.24 -4.41 -2.19
N GLY A 61 -0.58 -3.35 -2.18
CA GLY A 61 -0.30 -2.13 -1.42
C GLY A 61 -0.17 -2.39 0.07
N PHE A 62 -0.98 -3.29 0.62
CA PHE A 62 -0.91 -3.70 2.03
C PHE A 62 0.40 -4.44 2.34
N ALA A 63 0.80 -5.38 1.48
CA ALA A 63 2.07 -6.10 1.63
C ALA A 63 3.28 -5.15 1.60
N PHE A 64 3.31 -4.20 0.66
CA PHE A 64 4.36 -3.19 0.61
C PHE A 64 4.37 -2.27 1.82
N ALA A 65 3.20 -1.85 2.30
CA ALA A 65 3.11 -0.99 3.48
C ALA A 65 3.64 -1.69 4.75
N LEU A 66 3.29 -2.97 4.94
CA LEU A 66 3.82 -3.78 6.03
C LEU A 66 5.33 -3.97 5.93
N TYR A 67 5.83 -4.25 4.72
CA TYR A 67 7.26 -4.37 4.48
C TYR A 67 8.00 -3.06 4.78
N GLY A 68 7.50 -1.93 4.28
CA GLY A 68 8.06 -0.60 4.51
C GLY A 68 8.10 -0.24 5.98
N TRP A 69 7.00 -0.47 6.71
CA TRP A 69 6.98 -0.25 8.15
C TRP A 69 7.98 -1.14 8.89
N SER A 70 8.03 -2.43 8.56
CA SER A 70 8.97 -3.38 9.19
C SER A 70 10.43 -2.96 8.96
N ARG A 71 10.74 -2.42 7.78
CA ARG A 71 12.08 -1.90 7.49
C ARG A 71 12.40 -0.65 8.29
N MET A 72 11.48 0.32 8.35
CA MET A 72 11.65 1.53 9.18
C MET A 72 11.83 1.19 10.67
N GLU A 73 11.11 0.18 11.15
CA GLU A 73 11.22 -0.27 12.55
C GLU A 73 12.58 -0.89 12.85
N LYS A 74 13.13 -1.67 11.91
CA LYS A 74 14.51 -2.19 12.00
C LYS A 74 15.55 -1.07 11.98
N ASP A 75 15.45 -0.14 11.03
CA ASP A 75 16.38 0.99 10.90
C ASP A 75 16.35 1.90 12.14
N TRP A 76 15.18 2.06 12.77
CA TRP A 76 15.05 2.79 14.04
C TRP A 76 15.77 2.08 15.18
N HIS A 77 15.63 0.76 15.29
CA HIS A 77 16.32 -0.03 16.33
C HIS A 77 17.83 -0.02 16.16
N GLU A 78 18.34 -0.13 14.93
CA GLU A 78 19.78 -0.09 14.64
C GLU A 78 20.37 1.29 14.99
N ASN A 79 19.75 2.39 14.57
CA ASN A 79 20.25 3.73 14.87
C ASN A 79 20.20 4.07 16.37
N ASN A 80 19.14 3.67 17.09
CA ASN A 80 19.10 3.87 18.54
C ASN A 80 20.07 2.96 19.31
N SER A 81 20.53 1.85 18.72
CA SER A 81 21.58 1.02 19.30
C SER A 81 22.98 1.61 19.12
N LEU A 82 23.20 2.38 18.05
CA LEU A 82 24.45 3.10 17.77
C LEU A 82 24.64 4.34 18.65
N PHE A 83 23.55 4.92 19.16
CA PHE A 83 23.56 6.07 20.08
C PHE A 83 23.60 5.69 21.57
N LYS A 84 23.89 4.43 21.89
CA LYS A 84 23.99 3.91 23.26
C LYS A 84 25.42 3.43 23.54
#